data_AF-A0A3D3W6C1-F1
#
_entry.id   AF-A0A3D3W6C1-F1
#
_cell.length_a   1.000
_cell.length_b   1.000
_cell.length_c   1.000
_cell.angle_alpha   90.00
_cell.angle_beta   90.00
_cell.angle_gamma   90.00
#
_symmetry.space_group_name_H-M   'P 1'
#
loop_
_entity.id
_entity.type
_entity.pdbx_description
1 polymer ?
#
loop_
_entity_poly.entity_id
_entity_poly.type
_entity_poly.pdbx_seq_one_letter_code
_entity_poly.pdbx_strand_id
1 'polypeptide(L)'
;MCCESDQPSLTQAGHRRGQLQLLAALSAIAFVWCGLLPALGRTTVLRQRIAFLESRGVNPSAKFFTEQEAGWRNAAEVERQLQEHPQAFWAVPWKHW
;
A
#
# COMPACT_ATOMS: atom_id res chain seq x y z
N MET A 1 -44.63 -2.84 -30.72
CA MET A 1 -45.39 -3.21 -29.51
C MET A 1 -44.68 -4.41 -28.90
N CYS A 2 -44.12 -4.24 -27.69
CA CYS A 2 -43.63 -5.26 -26.73
C CYS A 2 -42.44 -6.15 -27.15
N CYS A 3 -41.34 -6.34 -26.42
CA CYS A 3 -40.88 -5.82 -25.13
C CYS A 3 -39.35 -5.89 -25.13
N GLU A 4 -38.71 -4.78 -24.78
CA GLU A 4 -37.39 -4.74 -24.15
C GLU A 4 -37.56 -5.35 -22.75
N SER A 5 -37.26 -6.63 -22.57
CA SER A 5 -37.36 -7.31 -21.28
C SER A 5 -35.97 -7.49 -20.67
N ASP A 6 -35.65 -6.59 -19.75
CA ASP A 6 -34.83 -6.77 -18.55
C ASP A 6 -33.75 -7.87 -18.58
N GLN A 7 -32.49 -7.44 -18.68
CA GLN A 7 -31.34 -8.22 -18.19
C GLN A 7 -30.60 -7.44 -17.09
N PRO A 8 -30.96 -7.62 -15.80
CA PRO A 8 -30.05 -7.32 -14.71
C PRO A 8 -30.03 -8.48 -13.71
N SER A 9 -29.30 -9.55 -13.97
CA SER A 9 -29.10 -10.59 -12.95
C SER A 9 -27.70 -11.19 -12.90
N LEU A 10 -27.01 -11.32 -14.04
CA LEU A 10 -25.65 -11.87 -14.07
C LEU A 10 -24.57 -10.88 -13.59
N THR A 11 -24.74 -9.58 -13.83
CA THR A 11 -23.80 -8.54 -13.37
C THR A 11 -23.90 -8.27 -11.87
N GLN A 12 -25.09 -8.45 -11.28
CA GLN A 12 -25.36 -8.10 -9.88
C GLN A 12 -24.73 -9.07 -8.88
N ALA A 13 -24.66 -10.37 -9.20
CA ALA A 13 -24.04 -11.38 -8.37
C ALA A 13 -22.51 -11.22 -8.28
N GLY A 14 -21.85 -10.92 -9.40
CA GLY A 14 -20.41 -10.62 -9.43
C GLY A 14 -20.06 -9.34 -8.68
N HIS A 15 -20.88 -8.29 -8.83
CA HIS A 15 -20.66 -7.01 -8.15
C HIS A 15 -20.79 -7.13 -6.62
N ARG A 16 -21.78 -7.87 -6.11
CA ARG A 16 -21.94 -8.10 -4.67
C ARG A 16 -20.75 -8.85 -4.06
N ARG A 17 -20.21 -9.85 -4.77
CA ARG A 17 -19.03 -10.59 -4.31
C ARG A 17 -17.78 -9.71 -4.29
N GLY A 18 -17.58 -8.88 -5.31
CA GLY A 18 -16.48 -7.90 -5.35
C GLY A 18 -16.59 -6.85 -4.24
N GLN A 19 -17.80 -6.33 -3.99
CA GLN A 19 -18.06 -5.38 -2.89
C GLN A 19 -17.78 -5.99 -1.52
N LEU A 20 -18.20 -7.23 -1.29
CA LEU A 20 -17.90 -7.94 -0.04
C LEU A 20 -16.40 -8.17 0.15
N GLN A 21 -15.67 -8.53 -0.91
CA GLN A 21 -14.21 -8.69 -0.86
C GLN A 21 -13.51 -7.35 -0.57
N LEU A 22 -13.95 -6.26 -1.20
CA LEU A 22 -13.41 -4.93 -0.93
C LEU A 22 -13.66 -4.50 0.51
N LEU A 23 -14.89 -4.67 1.01
CA LEU A 23 -15.24 -4.35 2.39
C LEU A 23 -14.44 -5.20 3.38
N ALA A 24 -14.23 -6.49 3.09
CA ALA A 24 -13.41 -7.36 3.92
C ALA A 24 -11.95 -6.89 3.96
N ALA A 25 -11.37 -6.52 2.81
CA ALA A 25 -10.02 -5.98 2.73
C ALA A 25 -9.88 -4.66 3.51
N LEU A 26 -10.81 -3.72 3.31
CA LEU A 26 -10.82 -2.45 4.04
C LEU A 26 -10.99 -2.66 5.55
N SER A 27 -11.87 -3.58 5.95
CA SER A 27 -12.08 -3.92 7.35
C SER A 27 -10.84 -4.55 7.97
N ALA A 28 -10.12 -5.42 7.25
CA ALA A 28 -8.87 -5.98 7.71
C ALA A 28 -7.79 -4.91 7.90
N ILE A 29 -7.65 -3.97 6.95
CA ILE A 29 -6.73 -2.84 7.06
C ILE A 29 -7.09 -1.97 8.27
N ALA A 30 -8.37 -1.60 8.40
CA ALA A 30 -8.85 -0.79 9.52
C ALA A 30 -8.64 -1.49 10.87
N PHE A 31 -8.87 -2.81 10.93
CA PHE A 31 -8.63 -3.61 12.14
C PHE A 31 -7.15 -3.62 12.52
N VAL A 32 -6.25 -3.81 11.54
CA VAL A 32 -4.80 -3.75 11.79
C VAL A 32 -4.38 -2.36 12.28
N TRP A 33 -4.88 -1.31 11.64
CA TRP A 33 -4.49 0.07 11.91
C TRP A 33 -5.03 0.60 13.25
N CYS A 34 -6.31 0.39 13.51
CA CYS A 34 -7.00 0.96 14.68
C CYS A 34 -7.02 0.01 15.89
N GLY A 35 -6.84 -1.30 15.67
CA GLY A 35 -6.87 -2.31 16.72
C GLY A 35 -5.49 -2.88 17.04
N LEU A 36 -4.94 -3.63 16.08
CA LEU A 36 -3.74 -4.44 16.31
C LEU A 36 -2.51 -3.59 16.60
N LEU A 37 -2.21 -2.58 15.78
CA LEU A 37 -1.06 -1.71 15.95
C LEU A 37 -1.09 -0.95 17.30
N PRO A 38 -2.19 -0.29 17.70
CA PRO A 38 -2.29 0.34 19.01
C PRO A 38 -2.21 -0.64 20.18
N ALA A 39 -2.68 -1.88 20.02
CA ALA A 39 -2.54 -2.91 21.05
C ALA A 39 -1.07 -3.31 21.24
N LEU A 40 -0.34 -3.56 20.15
CA LEU A 40 1.10 -3.83 20.18
C LEU A 40 1.88 -2.63 20.73
N GLY A 41 1.48 -1.41 20.36
CA GLY A 41 2.03 -0.15 20.87
C GLY A 41 1.93 0.02 22.39
N ARG A 42 0.94 -0.64 23.01
CA ARG A 42 0.73 -0.61 24.46
C ARG A 42 1.56 -1.64 25.23
N THR A 43 2.23 -2.57 24.53
CA THR A 43 3.07 -3.58 25.19
C THR A 43 4.26 -2.96 25.90
N THR A 44 4.61 -3.50 27.06
CA THR A 44 5.75 -3.04 27.88
C THR A 44 7.08 -3.23 27.16
N VAL A 45 7.21 -4.32 26.39
CA VAL A 45 8.42 -4.64 25.62
C VAL A 45 8.74 -3.54 24.61
N LEU A 46 7.75 -3.10 23.83
CA LEU A 46 7.96 -2.05 22.85
C LEU A 46 8.30 -0.71 23.52
N ARG A 47 7.61 -0.36 24.61
CA ARG A 47 7.87 0.86 25.38
C ARG A 47 9.27 0.88 25.99
N GLN A 48 9.73 -0.23 26.56
CA GLN A 48 11.10 -0.37 27.06
C GLN A 48 12.13 -0.19 25.96
N ARG A 49 11.86 -0.74 24.77
CA ARG A 49 12.77 -0.60 23.62
C ARG A 49 12.83 0.84 23.11
N ILE A 50 11.69 1.52 23.04
CA ILE A 50 11.62 2.95 22.68
C ILE A 50 12.40 3.79 23.70
N ALA A 51 12.14 3.62 25.00
CA ALA A 51 12.84 4.35 26.06
C ALA A 51 14.36 4.09 26.06
N PHE A 52 14.77 2.86 25.73
CA PHE A 52 16.18 2.52 25.57
C PHE A 52 16.84 3.25 24.38
N LEU A 53 16.13 3.41 23.26
CA LEU A 53 16.64 4.14 22.09
C LEU A 53 16.66 5.65 22.36
N GLU A 54 15.60 6.19 22.96
CA GLU A 54 15.48 7.59 23.33
C GLU A 54 16.55 8.01 24.35
N SER A 55 16.84 7.16 25.35
CA SER A 55 17.92 7.45 26.32
C SER A 55 19.32 7.50 25.69
N ARG A 56 19.48 7.02 24.45
CA ARG A 56 20.70 7.11 23.64
C ARG A 56 20.65 8.21 22.58
N GLY A 57 19.61 9.06 22.60
CA GLY A 57 19.40 10.10 21.60
C GLY A 57 18.98 9.59 20.23
N VAL A 58 18.63 8.30 20.11
CA VAL A 58 18.17 7.71 18.84
C VAL A 58 16.66 7.88 18.76
N ASN A 59 16.18 8.66 17.80
CA ASN A 59 14.76 8.77 17.51
C ASN A 59 14.30 7.50 16.74
N PRO A 60 13.50 6.60 17.35
CA PRO A 60 13.08 5.35 16.70
C PRO A 60 12.09 5.56 15.55
N SER A 61 11.45 6.73 15.46
CA SER A 61 10.54 7.09 14.38
C SER A 61 11.23 7.79 13.21
N ALA A 62 12.48 8.24 13.40
CA ALA A 62 13.25 8.86 12.35
C ALA A 62 13.75 7.79 11.37
N LYS A 63 13.13 7.76 10.19
CA LYS A 63 13.63 6.98 9.06
C LYS A 63 14.81 7.72 8.45
N PHE A 64 16.00 7.58 9.05
CA PHE A 64 17.24 8.08 8.46
C PHE A 64 17.59 7.19 7.26
N PHE A 65 17.26 7.68 6.07
CA PHE A 65 17.83 7.16 4.84
C PHE A 65 19.29 7.59 4.81
N THR A 66 20.18 6.85 5.48
CA THR A 66 21.62 7.15 5.45
C THR A 66 22.21 7.00 4.03
N GLU A 67 21.48 6.33 3.14
CA GLU A 67 21.80 6.16 1.72
C GLU A 67 21.09 7.16 0.80
N GLN A 68 20.43 8.20 1.33
CA GLN A 68 19.66 9.14 0.50
C GLN A 68 20.55 9.95 -0.48
N GLU A 69 21.84 10.14 -0.14
CA GLU A 69 22.82 10.74 -1.06
C GLU A 69 22.96 9.95 -2.37
N ALA A 70 22.86 8.62 -2.33
CA ALA A 70 22.86 7.78 -3.54
C ALA A 70 21.55 7.90 -4.32
N GLY A 71 20.42 8.09 -3.62
CA GLY A 71 19.10 8.28 -4.23
C GLY A 71 19.01 9.56 -5.08
N TRP A 72 19.59 10.67 -4.61
CA TRP A 72 19.60 11.92 -5.38
C TRP A 72 20.63 11.93 -6.52
N ARG A 73 21.76 11.23 -6.37
CA ARG A 73 22.76 11.08 -7.46
C ARG A 73 22.21 10.37 -8.68
N ASN A 74 21.31 9.41 -8.48
CA ASN A 74 20.77 8.60 -9.56
C ASN A 74 19.46 9.15 -10.13
N ALA A 75 18.88 10.21 -9.53
CA ALA A 75 17.60 10.76 -9.97
C ALA A 75 17.65 11.30 -11.41
N ALA A 76 18.72 12.01 -11.77
CA ALA A 76 18.92 12.52 -13.13
C ALA A 76 19.15 11.39 -14.15
N GLU A 77 19.83 10.31 -13.76
CA GLU A 77 20.06 9.15 -14.62
C GLU A 77 18.78 8.35 -14.84
N VAL A 78 17.96 8.17 -13.80
CA VAL A 78 16.64 7.54 -13.91
C VAL A 78 15.72 8.36 -14.82
N GLU A 79 15.71 9.69 -14.69
CA GLU A 79 14.94 10.58 -15.57
C GLU A 79 15.41 10.49 -17.03
N ARG A 80 16.73 10.43 -17.27
CA ARG A 80 17.32 10.22 -18.60
C ARG A 80 16.89 8.88 -19.18
N GLN A 81 17.02 7.80 -18.42
CA GLN A 81 16.61 6.46 -18.85
C GLN A 81 15.10 6.35 -19.10
N LEU A 82 14.30 7.11 -18.36
CA LEU A 82 12.87 7.21 -18.58
C LEU A 82 12.54 7.86 -19.93
N GLN A 83 13.27 8.92 -20.29
CA GLN A 83 13.11 9.60 -21.57
C GLN A 83 13.59 8.73 -22.75
N GLU A 84 14.68 7.98 -22.56
CA GLU A 84 15.27 7.12 -23.60
C GLU A 84 14.48 5.81 -23.80
N HIS A 85 13.92 5.25 -22.73
CA HIS A 85 13.25 3.95 -22.74
C HIS A 85 11.92 3.96 -21.95
N PRO A 86 10.92 4.76 -22.36
CA PRO A 86 9.65 4.87 -21.64
C PRO A 86 8.92 3.52 -21.51
N GLN A 87 9.08 2.63 -22.49
CA GLN A 87 8.54 1.28 -22.45
C GLN A 87 9.14 0.40 -21.34
N ALA A 88 10.37 0.63 -20.88
CA ALA A 88 10.97 -0.19 -19.83
C ALA A 88 10.32 0.05 -18.45
N PHE A 89 9.75 1.23 -18.24
CA PHE A 89 9.13 1.61 -16.97
C PHE A 89 7.61 1.49 -16.99
N TRP A 90 6.97 1.78 -18.14
CA TRP A 90 5.50 1.89 -18.24
C TRP A 90 4.83 0.82 -19.10
N ALA A 91 5.59 -0.03 -19.80
CA ALA A 91 4.99 -1.15 -20.50
C ALA A 91 4.64 -2.23 -19.48
N VAL A 92 3.50 -2.06 -18.82
CA VAL A 92 2.82 -3.15 -18.14
C VAL A 92 1.91 -3.81 -19.18
N PRO A 93 2.25 -4.96 -19.76
CA PRO A 93 1.26 -5.73 -20.50
C PRO A 93 0.33 -6.35 -19.45
N TRP A 94 -0.70 -5.61 -19.04
CA TRP A 94 -1.86 -6.21 -18.37
C TRP A 94 -2.63 -7.04 -19.40
N LYS A 95 -2.08 -8.19 -19.79
CA LYS A 95 -2.76 -9.19 -20.58
C LYS A 95 -2.30 -10.57 -20.14
N HIS A 96 -3.28 -11.30 -19.62
CA HIS A 96 -3.31 -12.74 -19.31
C HIS A 96 -2.83 -13.13 -17.92
N TRP A 97 -3.72 -13.01 -16.93
CA TRP A 97 -4.19 -14.12 -16.10
C TRP A 97 -5.66 -13.89 -15.77
#